data_AF-A0A258BLA2-F1
#
_entry.id   AF-A0A258BLA2-F1
#
_cell.length_a   1.000
_cell.length_b   1.000
_cell.length_c   1.000
_cell.angle_alpha   90.00
_cell.angle_beta   90.00
_cell.angle_gamma   90.00
#
_symmetry.space_group_name_H-M   'P 1'
#
loop_
_entity.id
_entity.type
_entity.pdbx_description
1 polymer ?
#
loop_
_entity_poly.entity_id
_entity_poly.type
_entity_poly.pdbx_seq_one_letter_code
_entity_poly.pdbx_strand_id
1 'polypeptide(L)' 'MIIRQLQDIRKSDRNVKSNGWESARLLLKDDGMGFSFHVTTMFAGEELHMHYQNHLEAVLVLKGNGTIEDLG' A
#
# COMPACT_ATOMS: atom_id res chain seq x y z
N MET A 1 7.77 12.82 16.79
CA MET A 1 8.57 12.37 15.64
C MET A 1 8.47 10.86 15.55
N ILE A 2 8.07 10.30 14.40
CA ILE A 2 7.88 8.86 14.20
C ILE A 2 9.00 8.35 13.29
N ILE A 3 9.74 7.34 13.74
CA ILE A 3 10.76 6.63 12.96
C ILE A 3 10.41 5.15 12.99
N ARG A 4 10.34 4.52 11.81
CA ARG A 4 10.01 3.09 11.64
C ARG A 4 10.91 2.49 10.58
N GLN A 5 11.20 1.20 10.71
CA GLN A 5 11.94 0.45 9.70
C GLN A 5 10.98 -0.47 8.94
N LEU A 6 11.03 -0.44 7.62
CA LEU A 6 10.17 -1.26 6.77
C LEU A 6 10.30 -2.75 7.08
N GLN A 7 11.52 -3.22 7.38
CA GLN A 7 11.80 -4.61 7.71
C GLN A 7 11.10 -5.10 8.98
N ASP A 8 10.88 -4.21 9.95
CA ASP A 8 10.21 -4.52 11.20
C ASP A 8 8.70 -4.57 10.98
N ILE A 9 8.17 -3.61 10.21
CA ILE A 9 6.74 -3.57 9.83
C ILE A 9 6.35 -4.82 9.03
N ARG A 10 7.20 -5.28 8.10
CA ARG A 10 6.96 -6.50 7.31
C ARG A 10 6.81 -7.78 8.15
N LYS A 11 7.32 -7.78 9.39
CA LYS A 11 7.26 -8.91 10.32
C LYS A 11 6.11 -8.79 11.34
N SER A 12 5.32 -7.72 11.29
CA SER A 12 4.21 -7.48 12.22
C SER A 12 2.85 -7.64 11.55
N ASP A 13 1.81 -7.58 12.37
CA ASP A 13 0.40 -7.42 11.99
C ASP A 13 0.08 -6.23 11.07
N ARG A 14 0.97 -5.23 10.98
CA ARG A 14 0.86 -4.08 10.08
C ARG A 14 1.23 -4.42 8.64
N ASN A 15 1.75 -5.63 8.38
CA ASN A 15 1.93 -6.15 7.03
C ASN A 15 0.72 -6.99 6.62
N VAL A 16 -0.20 -6.37 5.89
CA VAL A 16 -1.42 -7.04 5.44
C VAL A 16 -1.19 -7.68 4.10
N LYS A 17 -1.55 -8.96 3.99
CA LYS A 17 -1.47 -9.74 2.75
C LYS A 17 -2.86 -10.05 2.26
N SER A 18 -3.07 -9.94 0.95
CA SER A 18 -4.28 -10.36 0.27
C SER A 18 -3.92 -11.12 -1.01
N ASN A 19 -4.93 -11.51 -1.77
CA ASN A 19 -4.71 -12.10 -3.08
C ASN A 19 -4.11 -11.04 -4.01
N GLY A 20 -2.90 -11.32 -4.50
CA GLY A 20 -2.19 -10.50 -5.47
C GLY A 20 -1.38 -9.31 -4.93
N TRP A 21 -1.42 -9.03 -3.62
CA TRP A 21 -0.61 -7.95 -3.04
C TRP A 21 -0.30 -8.14 -1.55
N GLU A 22 0.76 -7.47 -1.10
CA GLU A 22 1.08 -7.26 0.31
C GLU A 22 1.35 -5.78 0.59
N SER A 23 0.90 -5.26 1.73
CA SER A 23 1.00 -3.85 2.07
C SER A 23 1.52 -3.65 3.50
N ALA A 24 2.71 -3.06 3.59
CA ALA A 24 3.33 -2.66 4.86
C ALA A 24 2.82 -1.27 5.26
N ARG A 25 2.00 -1.22 6.32
CA ARG A 25 1.33 -0.01 6.81
C ARG A 25 2.28 0.82 7.68
N LEU A 26 2.93 1.83 7.08
CA LEU A 26 3.91 2.68 7.76
C LEU A 26 3.25 3.73 8.64
N LEU A 27 2.18 4.38 8.18
CA LEU A 27 1.37 5.32 8.96
C LEU A 27 -0.10 4.91 8.91
N LEU A 28 -0.76 4.92 10.06
CA LEU A 28 -2.18 4.63 10.25
C LEU A 28 -2.90 5.82 10.85
N LYS A 29 -4.23 5.74 10.93
CA LYS A 29 -5.09 6.80 11.49
C LYS A 29 -4.63 7.25 12.88
N ASP A 30 -4.28 6.30 13.74
CA ASP A 30 -3.87 6.58 15.12
C ASP A 30 -2.48 7.25 15.23
N ASP A 31 -1.71 7.31 14.12
CA ASP A 31 -0.49 8.10 14.04
C ASP A 31 -0.77 9.59 13.82
N GLY A 32 -2.02 10.00 13.58
CA GLY A 32 -2.47 11.39 13.66
C GLY A 32 -2.04 12.33 12.53
N MET A 33 -1.55 11.78 11.41
CA MET A 33 -0.96 12.58 10.31
C MET A 33 -1.97 13.14 9.30
N GLY A 34 -3.25 12.75 9.39
CA GLY A 34 -4.29 13.14 8.44
C GLY A 34 -4.30 12.35 7.12
N PHE A 35 -3.35 11.43 6.93
CA PHE A 35 -3.30 10.45 5.84
C PHE A 35 -2.65 9.15 6.33
N SER A 36 -2.91 8.05 5.63
CA SER A 36 -2.17 6.80 5.82
C SER A 36 -1.06 6.67 4.79
N PHE A 37 0.02 5.96 5.12
CA PHE A 37 1.13 5.76 4.20
C PHE A 37 1.60 4.31 4.21
N HIS A 38 1.81 3.77 3.02
CA HIS A 38 2.00 2.33 2.81
C HIS A 38 3.15 2.08 1.84
N VAL A 39 3.84 0.96 2.02
CA VAL A 39 4.71 0.38 1.00
C VAL A 39 4.07 -0.93 0.56
N THR A 40 3.45 -0.90 -0.62
CA THR A 40 2.70 -2.03 -1.18
C THR A 40 3.50 -2.71 -2.27
N THR A 41 3.61 -4.04 -2.20
CA THR A 41 4.10 -4.89 -3.29
C THR A 41 2.88 -5.45 -4.03
N MET A 42 2.76 -5.19 -5.32
CA MET A 42 1.81 -5.89 -6.20
C MET A 42 2.54 -7.06 -6.86
N PHE A 43 1.96 -8.26 -6.85
CA PHE A 43 2.62 -9.46 -7.37
C PHE A 43 2.54 -9.52 -8.89
N ALA A 44 3.57 -10.13 -9.50
CA ALA A 44 3.66 -10.23 -10.95
C ALA A 44 2.58 -11.18 -11.51
N GLY A 45 1.94 -10.78 -12.61
CA GLY A 45 0.92 -11.58 -13.29
C GLY A 45 -0.49 -11.44 -12.71
N GLU A 46 -0.67 -10.63 -11.66
CA GLU A 46 -1.97 -10.39 -11.04
C GLU A 46 -2.68 -9.21 -11.71
N GLU A 47 -4.01 -9.33 -11.79
CA GLU A 47 -4.90 -8.25 -12.21
C GLU A 47 -5.75 -7.82 -11.01
N LEU A 48 -5.65 -6.54 -10.64
CA LEU A 48 -6.29 -6.00 -9.44
C LEU A 48 -7.34 -4.97 -9.84
N HIS A 49 -8.62 -5.33 -9.66
CA HIS A 49 -9.72 -4.38 -9.81
C HIS A 49 -9.90 -3.61 -8.50
N MET A 50 -9.70 -2.28 -8.54
CA MET A 50 -9.71 -1.43 -7.35
C MET A 50 -10.64 -0.22 -7.54
N HIS A 51 -11.44 0.07 -6.52
CA HIS A 51 -12.25 1.29 -6.46
C HIS A 51 -12.37 1.80 -5.03
N TYR A 52 -11.76 2.96 -4.75
CA TYR A 52 -11.82 3.62 -3.45
C TYR A 52 -12.93 4.68 -3.43
N GLN A 53 -14.15 4.29 -3.06
CA GLN A 53 -15.32 5.20 -3.03
C GLN A 53 -15.14 6.43 -2.13
N ASN A 54 -14.35 6.30 -1.06
CA ASN A 54 -14.28 7.28 0.03
C ASN A 54 -12.86 7.81 0.29
N HIS A 55 -11.87 7.42 -0.52
CA HIS A 55 -10.47 7.80 -0.30
C HIS A 55 -9.84 8.26 -1.60
N LEU A 56 -9.01 9.29 -1.49
CA LEU A 56 -8.09 9.68 -2.55
C LEU A 56 -6.78 8.95 -2.32
N GLU A 57 -6.23 8.32 -3.35
CA GLU A 57 -4.96 7.60 -3.29
C GLU A 57 -3.97 8.17 -4.31
N ALA A 58 -2.72 8.33 -3.86
CA ALA A 58 -1.59 8.66 -4.72
C ALA A 58 -0.55 7.54 -4.63
N VAL A 59 -0.09 7.04 -5.77
CA VAL A 59 0.82 5.89 -5.85
C VAL A 59 2.08 6.27 -6.62
N LEU A 60 3.25 6.07 -6.00
CA LEU A 60 4.55 6.22 -6.64
C LEU A 60 5.18 4.85 -6.88
N VAL A 61 5.44 4.49 -8.14
CA VAL A 61 6.12 3.24 -8.48
C VAL A 61 7.60 3.35 -8.11
N LEU A 62 8.04 2.50 -7.17
CA LEU A 62 9.44 2.47 -6.73
C LEU A 62 10.29 1.48 -7.53
N LYS A 63 9.72 0.32 -7.87
CA LYS A 63 10.38 -0.79 -8.56
C LYS A 63 9.36 -1.61 -9.35
N GLY A 64 9.82 -2.26 -10.42
CA GLY A 64 8.97 -3.07 -11.30
C GLY A 64 8.31 -2.25 -12.40
N ASN A 65 7.50 -2.93 -13.22
CA ASN A 65 6.71 -2.33 -14.30
C ASN A 65 5.36 -3.05 -14.40
N GLY A 66 4.41 -2.40 -15.06
CA GLY A 66 3.05 -2.87 -15.26
C GLY A 66 2.21 -1.81 -15.95
N THR A 67 0.91 -2.04 -16.04
CA THR A 67 -0.06 -1.09 -16.59
C THR A 67 -1.13 -0.78 -15.55
N ILE A 68 -1.69 0.42 -15.65
CA ILE A 68 -2.93 0.79 -14.98
C ILE A 68 -3.90 1.21 -16.07
N GLU A 69 -5.12 0.68 -16.00
CA GLU A 69 -6.20 1.02 -16.91
C GLU A 69 -7.24 1.85 -16.17
N ASP A 70 -7.68 2.95 -16.79
CA ASP A 70 -8.76 3.79 -16.27
C ASP A 70 -10.11 3.19 -16.72
N LEU A 71 -10.97 2.89 -15.74
CA LEU A 71 -12.27 2.25 -15.97
C LEU A 71 -13.46 3.22 -15.87
N GLY A 72 -13.26 4.50 -15.50
CA GLY A 72 -14.31 5.52 -15.42
C GLY A 72 -14.93 5.73 -14.04
#